data_AF-A0A7S1AJR4-F1
#
_entry.id   AF-A0A7S1AJR4-F1
#
_cell.length_a   1.000
_cell.length_b   1.000
_cell.length_c   1.000
_cell.angle_alpha   90.00
_cell.angle_beta   90.00
_cell.angle_gamma   90.00
#
_symmetry.space_group_name_H-M   'P 1'
#
loop_
_entity.id
_entity.type
_entity.pdbx_description
1 polymer ?
#
loop_
_entity_poly.entity_id
_entity_poly.type
_entity_poly.pdbx_seq_one_letter_code
_entity_poly.pdbx_strand_id
1 'polypeptide(L)'
;GERIFSVNSVLRVTSLSLAQRLRALQFSSDRTPPRETPAGSAGGTVKEQAATAQKTVEVMEEFVRCSDFAVELSTLRWSLLRGPVCFAFLASLKVLLTMSLYWFLVASRICDVSAALPADPISIVVISVSLMWPLLATLILGALCNREVELQCRRLQSYVDSVLDKLCAEENDDVLYVALRLKVTSAVQGRRLCWIGGWPLSFVEPTILVLLVGVVGTGCCFNV
;
A
#
# COMPACT_ATOMS: atom_id res chain seq x y z
N GLY A 1 -29.97 0.87 7.20
CA GLY A 1 -29.61 1.88 6.19
C GLY A 1 -28.46 2.76 6.65
N GLU A 2 -28.71 3.65 7.62
CA GLU A 2 -27.78 4.72 8.04
C GLU A 2 -26.36 4.25 8.38
N ARG A 3 -26.23 3.17 9.17
CA ARG A 3 -24.91 2.64 9.56
C ARG A 3 -24.06 2.18 8.37
N ILE A 4 -24.67 1.55 7.37
CA ILE A 4 -23.98 1.09 6.14
C ILE A 4 -23.53 2.30 5.33
N PHE A 5 -24.36 3.34 5.25
CA PHE A 5 -24.01 4.59 4.58
C PHE A 5 -22.81 5.29 5.27
N SER A 6 -22.79 5.32 6.61
CA SER A 6 -21.65 5.86 7.37
C SER A 6 -20.36 5.08 7.09
N VAL A 7 -20.39 3.74 7.10
CA VAL A 7 -19.22 2.91 6.78
C VAL A 7 -18.74 3.18 5.35
N ASN A 8 -19.66 3.22 4.38
CA ASN A 8 -19.31 3.53 2.99
C ASN A 8 -18.70 4.93 2.83
N SER A 9 -19.19 5.92 3.57
CA SER A 9 -18.64 7.27 3.58
C SER A 9 -17.22 7.28 4.11
N VAL A 10 -16.96 6.56 5.22
CA VAL A 10 -15.61 6.40 5.79
C VAL A 10 -14.66 5.72 4.80
N LEU A 11 -15.09 4.63 4.15
CA LEU A 11 -14.28 3.94 3.14
C LEU A 11 -13.98 4.84 1.94
N ARG A 12 -14.96 5.63 1.46
CA ARG A 12 -14.75 6.59 0.37
C ARG A 12 -13.78 7.71 0.74
N VAL A 13 -13.89 8.27 1.94
CA VAL A 13 -12.93 9.28 2.43
C VAL A 13 -11.53 8.67 2.52
N THR A 14 -11.43 7.42 2.98
CA THR A 14 -10.16 6.70 3.04
C THR A 14 -9.56 6.50 1.65
N SER A 15 -10.34 6.01 0.69
CA SER A 15 -9.87 5.79 -0.67
C SER A 15 -9.43 7.09 -1.33
N LEU A 16 -10.16 8.19 -1.17
CA LEU A 16 -9.76 9.51 -1.66
C LEU A 16 -8.45 9.99 -1.01
N SER A 17 -8.29 9.81 0.30
CA SER A 17 -7.04 10.17 1.00
C SER A 17 -5.85 9.34 0.51
N LEU A 18 -6.05 8.05 0.22
CA LEU A 18 -5.01 7.19 -0.34
C LEU A 18 -4.70 7.56 -1.80
N ALA A 19 -5.71 7.91 -2.59
CA ALA A 19 -5.50 8.42 -3.95
C ALA A 19 -4.71 9.73 -3.96
N GLN A 20 -4.98 10.65 -3.03
CA GLN A 20 -4.20 11.87 -2.85
C GLN A 20 -2.74 11.56 -2.50
N ARG A 21 -2.52 10.64 -1.55
CA ARG A 21 -1.18 10.16 -1.18
C ARG A 21 -0.45 9.57 -2.39
N LEU A 22 -1.11 8.69 -3.15
CA LEU A 22 -0.51 8.05 -4.33
C LEU A 22 -0.09 9.11 -5.37
N ARG A 23 -0.94 10.09 -5.65
CA ARG A 23 -0.61 11.18 -6.57
C ARG A 23 0.55 12.05 -6.07
N ALA A 24 0.59 12.34 -4.78
CA ALA A 24 1.69 13.09 -4.18
C ALA A 24 3.03 12.33 -4.30
N LEU A 25 3.02 11.02 -4.08
CA LEU A 25 4.18 10.15 -4.26
C LEU A 25 4.61 10.07 -5.73
N GLN A 26 3.67 9.92 -6.67
CA GLN A 26 3.98 9.92 -8.09
C GLN A 26 4.58 11.27 -8.52
N PHE A 27 3.99 12.37 -8.07
CA PHE A 27 4.50 13.71 -8.36
C PHE A 27 5.92 13.93 -7.81
N SER A 28 6.22 13.45 -6.60
CA SER A 28 7.58 13.52 -6.05
C SER A 28 8.56 12.63 -6.83
N SER A 29 8.09 11.52 -7.39
CA SER A 29 8.95 10.62 -8.16
C SER A 29 9.21 11.11 -9.58
N ASP A 30 8.28 11.86 -10.17
CA ASP A 30 8.44 12.50 -11.49
C ASP A 30 9.35 13.74 -11.45
N ARG A 31 9.41 14.42 -10.29
CA ARG A 31 10.21 15.64 -10.08
C ARG A 31 11.54 15.39 -9.39
N THR A 32 12.04 14.15 -9.37
CA THR A 32 13.43 13.92 -8.91
C THR A 32 14.37 14.83 -9.70
N PRO A 33 15.27 15.57 -9.04
CA PRO A 33 16.15 16.51 -9.71
C PRO A 33 16.90 15.82 -10.85
N PRO A 34 17.16 16.52 -11.96
CA PRO A 34 17.85 15.93 -13.09
C PRO A 34 19.11 15.25 -12.58
N ARG A 35 19.27 13.97 -12.94
CA ARG A 35 20.52 13.25 -12.74
C ARG A 35 21.55 13.99 -13.56
N GLU A 36 22.23 14.94 -12.93
CA GLU A 36 23.56 15.32 -13.38
C GLU A 36 24.37 14.03 -13.27
N THR A 37 24.44 13.29 -14.37
CA THR A 37 25.50 12.31 -14.56
C THR A 37 26.77 13.10 -14.33
N PRO A 38 27.54 12.85 -13.24
CA PRO A 38 28.83 13.49 -13.10
C PRO A 38 29.60 13.11 -14.36
N ALA A 39 29.85 14.10 -15.22
CA ALA A 39 30.62 13.91 -16.43
C ALA A 39 31.94 13.26 -15.99
N GLY A 40 32.23 12.11 -16.60
CA GLY A 40 33.24 11.19 -16.09
C GLY A 40 34.61 11.84 -15.90
N SER A 41 34.94 12.14 -14.65
CA SER A 41 36.33 12.28 -14.22
C SER A 41 36.59 11.18 -13.20
N ALA A 42 37.04 10.03 -13.68
CA ALA A 42 37.60 8.94 -12.86
C ALA A 42 38.96 9.32 -12.24
N GLY A 43 39.21 10.61 -12.04
CA GLY A 43 40.40 11.19 -11.44
C GLY A 43 40.10 12.50 -10.71
N GLY A 44 38.85 12.68 -10.27
CA GLY A 44 38.45 13.86 -9.51
C GLY A 44 39.15 13.90 -8.15
N THR A 45 39.60 15.08 -7.75
CA THR A 45 40.32 15.27 -6.48
C THR A 45 39.45 14.87 -5.28
N VAL A 46 40.05 14.52 -4.12
CA VAL A 46 39.34 14.23 -2.85
C VAL A 46 38.29 15.31 -2.51
N LYS A 47 38.54 16.57 -2.89
CA LYS A 47 37.58 17.68 -2.74
C LYS A 47 36.34 17.56 -3.64
N GLU A 48 36.49 17.08 -4.88
CA GLU A 48 35.35 16.86 -5.79
C GLU A 48 34.50 15.67 -5.35
N GLN A 49 35.12 14.62 -4.79
CA GLN A 49 34.41 13.48 -4.23
C GLN A 49 33.60 13.87 -2.99
N ALA A 50 34.21 14.63 -2.06
CA ALA A 50 33.51 15.17 -0.89
C ALA A 50 32.33 16.09 -1.30
N ALA A 51 32.52 16.95 -2.31
CA ALA A 51 31.44 17.80 -2.83
C ALA A 51 30.32 16.99 -3.50
N THR A 52 30.66 15.91 -4.23
CA THR A 52 29.69 14.99 -4.85
C THR A 52 28.88 14.24 -3.81
N ALA A 53 29.55 13.76 -2.75
CA ALA A 53 28.90 13.08 -1.64
C ALA A 53 27.98 14.02 -0.87
N GLN A 54 28.41 15.26 -0.60
CA GLN A 54 27.59 16.28 0.05
C GLN A 54 26.37 16.65 -0.79
N LYS A 55 26.53 16.88 -2.10
CA LYS A 55 25.40 17.12 -3.02
C LYS A 55 24.43 15.94 -3.04
N THR A 56 24.94 14.72 -2.97
CA THR A 56 24.11 13.49 -2.89
C THR A 56 23.29 13.46 -1.60
N VAL A 57 23.89 13.85 -0.47
CA VAL A 57 23.19 13.97 0.82
C VAL A 57 22.09 15.04 0.75
N GLU A 58 22.37 16.20 0.17
CA GLU A 58 21.38 17.28 0.02
C GLU A 58 20.18 16.85 -0.85
N VAL A 59 20.45 16.19 -1.99
CA VAL A 59 19.39 15.64 -2.85
C VAL A 59 18.58 14.57 -2.13
N MET A 60 19.23 13.71 -1.34
CA MET A 60 18.54 12.74 -0.49
C MET A 60 17.65 13.42 0.54
N GLU A 61 18.14 14.46 1.21
CA GLU A 61 17.39 15.19 2.22
C GLU A 61 16.17 15.90 1.63
N GLU A 62 16.30 16.51 0.46
CA GLU A 62 15.18 17.12 -0.25
C GLU A 62 14.13 16.07 -0.64
N PHE A 63 14.58 14.92 -1.17
CA PHE A 63 13.70 13.80 -1.50
C PHE A 63 12.98 13.27 -0.25
N VAL A 64 13.70 13.09 0.84
CA VAL A 64 13.17 12.63 2.13
C VAL A 64 12.14 13.63 2.66
N ARG A 65 12.43 14.92 2.62
CA ARG A 65 11.52 15.98 3.09
C ARG A 65 10.23 16.05 2.30
N CYS A 66 10.31 15.98 0.97
CA CYS A 66 9.14 15.97 0.10
C CYS A 66 8.27 14.72 0.32
N SER A 67 8.90 13.56 0.51
CA SER A 67 8.19 12.31 0.76
C SER A 67 7.60 12.24 2.18
N ASP A 68 8.28 12.78 3.19
CA ASP A 68 7.80 12.83 4.57
C ASP A 68 6.53 13.64 4.71
N PHE A 69 6.42 14.79 4.05
CA PHE A 69 5.18 15.58 4.09
C PHE A 69 3.98 14.79 3.54
N ALA A 70 4.17 14.09 2.42
CA ALA A 70 3.12 13.24 1.83
C ALA A 70 2.77 12.03 2.73
N VAL A 71 3.77 11.46 3.40
CA VAL A 71 3.62 10.30 4.28
C VAL A 71 2.98 10.70 5.61
N GLU A 72 3.37 11.79 6.25
CA GLU A 72 2.92 12.18 7.58
C GLU A 72 1.41 12.45 7.61
N LEU A 73 0.94 13.31 6.69
CA LEU A 73 -0.48 13.65 6.58
C LEU A 73 -1.35 12.42 6.30
N SER A 74 -0.84 11.49 5.49
CA SER A 74 -1.59 10.29 5.13
C SER A 74 -1.48 9.17 6.19
N THR A 75 -0.40 9.13 6.95
CA THR A 75 -0.18 8.14 8.02
C THR A 75 -1.08 8.44 9.21
N LEU A 76 -1.23 9.71 9.59
CA LEU A 76 -2.16 10.12 10.65
C LEU A 76 -3.62 9.83 10.26
N ARG A 77 -3.99 10.08 9.00
CA ARG A 77 -5.31 9.71 8.48
C ARG A 77 -5.50 8.20 8.46
N TRP A 78 -4.50 7.45 8.02
CA TRP A 78 -4.55 5.99 8.01
C TRP A 78 -4.66 5.42 9.42
N SER A 79 -3.95 5.94 10.43
CA SER A 79 -4.05 5.43 11.80
C SER A 79 -5.46 5.54 12.37
N LEU A 80 -6.21 6.59 12.01
CA LEU A 80 -7.61 6.76 12.40
C LEU A 80 -8.56 5.87 11.60
N LEU A 81 -8.31 5.71 10.29
CA LEU A 81 -9.21 5.01 9.36
C LEU A 81 -8.97 3.49 9.30
N ARG A 82 -7.79 3.02 9.73
CA ARG A 82 -7.37 1.62 9.70
C ARG A 82 -8.28 0.72 10.52
N GLY A 83 -8.79 1.18 11.66
CA GLY A 83 -9.75 0.43 12.48
C GLY A 83 -11.04 0.13 11.71
N PRO A 84 -11.77 1.15 11.26
CA PRO A 84 -12.97 0.98 10.43
C PRO A 84 -12.74 0.15 9.15
N VAL A 85 -11.62 0.35 8.45
CA VAL A 85 -11.29 -0.42 7.24
C VAL A 85 -11.06 -1.90 7.58
N CYS A 86 -10.33 -2.19 8.66
CA CYS A 86 -10.09 -3.56 9.13
C CYS A 86 -11.40 -4.24 9.54
N PHE A 87 -12.27 -3.52 10.26
CA PHE A 87 -13.59 -4.04 10.63
C PHE A 87 -14.44 -4.34 9.38
N ALA A 88 -14.50 -3.42 8.41
CA ALA A 88 -15.23 -3.63 7.17
C ALA A 88 -14.68 -4.84 6.39
N PHE A 89 -13.35 -4.98 6.32
CA PHE A 89 -12.70 -6.13 5.71
C PHE A 89 -13.10 -7.45 6.36
N LEU A 90 -12.97 -7.56 7.67
CA LEU A 90 -13.32 -8.78 8.42
C LEU A 90 -14.81 -9.09 8.35
N ALA A 91 -15.68 -8.07 8.42
CA ALA A 91 -17.11 -8.22 8.28
C ALA A 91 -17.48 -8.75 6.88
N SER A 92 -16.94 -8.15 5.82
CA SER A 92 -17.14 -8.62 4.45
C SER A 92 -16.62 -10.04 4.26
N LEU A 93 -15.43 -10.36 4.80
CA LEU A 93 -14.85 -11.69 4.73
C LEU A 93 -15.75 -12.73 5.39
N LYS A 94 -16.23 -12.44 6.61
CA LYS A 94 -17.13 -13.34 7.35
C LYS A 94 -18.42 -13.59 6.57
N VAL A 95 -19.06 -12.53 6.05
CA VAL A 95 -20.31 -12.66 5.29
C VAL A 95 -20.12 -13.48 4.03
N LEU A 96 -19.05 -13.20 3.26
CA LEU A 96 -18.73 -13.95 2.05
C LEU A 96 -18.45 -15.43 2.35
N LEU A 97 -17.65 -15.73 3.37
CA LEU A 97 -17.37 -17.11 3.79
C LEU A 97 -18.64 -17.85 4.22
N THR A 98 -19.52 -17.21 5.00
CA THR A 98 -20.80 -17.83 5.38
C THR A 98 -21.69 -18.09 4.17
N MET A 99 -21.69 -17.21 3.17
CA MET A 99 -22.43 -17.41 1.93
C MET A 99 -21.83 -18.51 1.06
N SER A 100 -20.50 -18.57 0.94
CA SER A 100 -19.81 -19.66 0.23
C SER A 100 -20.12 -21.02 0.87
N LEU A 101 -20.06 -21.11 2.21
CA LEU A 101 -20.42 -22.32 2.95
C LEU A 101 -21.89 -22.69 2.77
N TYR A 102 -22.79 -21.71 2.83
CA TYR A 102 -24.22 -21.92 2.57
C TYR A 102 -24.45 -22.53 1.19
N TRP A 103 -23.92 -21.90 0.13
CA TRP A 103 -24.07 -22.41 -1.23
C TRP A 103 -23.44 -23.78 -1.42
N PHE A 104 -22.30 -24.05 -0.78
CA PHE A 104 -21.67 -25.36 -0.80
C PHE A 104 -22.55 -26.43 -0.13
N LEU A 105 -23.17 -26.14 1.02
CA LEU A 105 -24.07 -27.05 1.71
C LEU A 105 -25.35 -27.34 0.91
N VAL A 106 -25.90 -26.30 0.26
CA VAL A 106 -27.05 -26.45 -0.64
C VAL A 106 -26.68 -27.31 -1.86
N ALA A 107 -25.57 -27.00 -2.52
CA ALA A 107 -25.12 -27.74 -3.70
C ALA A 107 -24.78 -29.21 -3.40
N SER A 108 -24.24 -29.48 -2.22
CA SER A 108 -23.90 -30.84 -1.77
C SER A 108 -25.10 -31.65 -1.27
N ARG A 109 -26.30 -31.04 -1.17
CA ARG A 109 -27.52 -31.67 -0.64
C ARG A 109 -27.35 -32.27 0.77
N ILE A 110 -26.36 -31.78 1.53
CA ILE A 110 -26.04 -32.31 2.87
C ILE A 110 -27.11 -31.88 3.89
N CYS A 111 -27.72 -30.71 3.69
CA CYS A 111 -28.74 -30.16 4.57
C CYS A 111 -29.86 -29.51 3.75
N ASP A 112 -31.12 -29.70 4.17
CA ASP A 112 -32.26 -28.88 3.72
C ASP A 112 -32.19 -27.51 4.38
N VAL A 113 -31.30 -26.64 3.89
CA VAL A 113 -31.04 -25.31 4.47
C VAL A 113 -32.17 -24.30 4.19
N SER A 114 -33.16 -24.69 3.37
CA SER A 114 -34.34 -23.90 2.99
C SER A 114 -35.11 -23.33 4.20
N ALA A 115 -35.15 -24.07 5.32
CA ALA A 115 -35.91 -23.65 6.51
C ALA A 115 -35.10 -22.80 7.52
N ALA A 116 -33.78 -22.64 7.34
CA ALA A 116 -32.89 -22.16 8.40
C ALA A 116 -32.50 -20.67 8.30
N LEU A 117 -32.77 -19.99 7.18
CA LEU A 117 -32.42 -18.57 7.00
C LEU A 117 -33.65 -17.66 7.15
N PRO A 118 -33.72 -16.84 8.21
CA PRO A 118 -34.83 -15.90 8.40
C PRO A 118 -34.74 -14.65 7.51
N ALA A 119 -33.68 -14.51 6.69
CA ALA A 119 -33.43 -13.33 5.86
C ALA A 119 -33.26 -13.72 4.39
N ASP A 120 -33.83 -12.90 3.50
CA ASP A 120 -33.69 -13.05 2.05
C ASP A 120 -32.19 -13.00 1.67
N PRO A 121 -31.61 -14.08 1.11
CA PRO A 121 -30.20 -14.15 0.76
C PRO A 121 -29.79 -13.05 -0.23
N ILE A 122 -30.72 -12.59 -1.08
CA ILE A 122 -30.46 -11.53 -2.07
C ILE A 122 -30.12 -10.22 -1.34
N SER A 123 -30.84 -9.89 -0.27
CA SER A 123 -30.59 -8.67 0.50
C SER A 123 -29.17 -8.64 1.09
N ILE A 124 -28.67 -9.79 1.54
CA ILE A 124 -27.33 -9.93 2.11
C ILE A 124 -26.27 -9.77 1.02
N VAL A 125 -26.50 -10.34 -0.17
CA VAL A 125 -25.61 -10.16 -1.34
C VAL A 125 -25.54 -8.69 -1.74
N VAL A 126 -26.67 -8.01 -1.85
CA VAL A 126 -26.72 -6.57 -2.21
C VAL A 126 -25.97 -5.72 -1.20
N ILE A 127 -26.19 -5.94 0.10
CA ILE A 127 -25.46 -5.22 1.16
C ILE A 127 -23.96 -5.49 1.06
N SER A 128 -23.57 -6.76 0.86
CA SER A 128 -22.16 -7.16 0.77
C SER A 128 -21.47 -6.50 -0.42
N VAL A 129 -22.08 -6.53 -1.60
CA VAL A 129 -21.54 -5.91 -2.82
C VAL A 129 -21.42 -4.39 -2.65
N SER A 130 -22.41 -3.75 -2.00
CA SER A 130 -22.41 -2.30 -1.77
C SER A 130 -21.27 -1.83 -0.86
N LEU A 131 -20.86 -2.65 0.11
CA LEU A 131 -19.72 -2.40 1.00
C LEU A 131 -18.39 -2.79 0.37
N MET A 132 -18.41 -3.84 -0.44
CA MET A 132 -17.20 -4.40 -1.03
C MET A 132 -16.54 -3.44 -2.03
N TRP A 133 -17.30 -2.74 -2.87
CA TRP A 133 -16.73 -1.85 -3.87
C TRP A 133 -15.82 -0.75 -3.27
N PRO A 134 -16.27 0.07 -2.31
CA PRO A 134 -15.40 1.08 -1.70
C PRO A 134 -14.28 0.47 -0.84
N LEU A 135 -14.50 -0.72 -0.26
CA LEU A 135 -13.46 -1.46 0.44
C LEU A 135 -12.35 -1.90 -0.51
N LEU A 136 -12.68 -2.52 -1.64
CA LEU A 136 -11.73 -2.91 -2.68
C LEU A 136 -10.92 -1.72 -3.19
N ALA A 137 -11.59 -0.59 -3.48
CA ALA A 137 -10.90 0.64 -3.89
C ALA A 137 -9.89 1.09 -2.83
N THR A 138 -10.26 1.05 -1.56
CA THR A 138 -9.37 1.41 -0.44
C THR A 138 -8.17 0.47 -0.35
N LEU A 139 -8.39 -0.84 -0.44
CA LEU A 139 -7.34 -1.85 -0.37
C LEU A 139 -6.36 -1.74 -1.54
N ILE A 140 -6.89 -1.61 -2.76
CA ILE A 140 -6.08 -1.46 -3.98
C ILE A 140 -5.23 -0.18 -3.91
N LEU A 141 -5.84 0.95 -3.53
CA LEU A 141 -5.09 2.20 -3.42
C LEU A 141 -4.03 2.14 -2.32
N GLY A 142 -4.31 1.49 -1.20
CA GLY A 142 -3.32 1.28 -0.15
C GLY A 142 -2.16 0.38 -0.61
N ALA A 143 -2.45 -0.68 -1.36
CA ALA A 143 -1.44 -1.55 -1.95
C ALA A 143 -0.60 -0.79 -3.00
N LEU A 144 -1.22 0.04 -3.84
CA LEU A 144 -0.51 0.91 -4.79
C LEU A 144 0.37 1.94 -4.08
N CYS A 145 -0.11 2.56 -3.00
CA CYS A 145 0.71 3.46 -2.19
C CYS A 145 1.95 2.75 -1.63
N ASN A 146 1.79 1.54 -1.09
CA ASN A 146 2.90 0.74 -0.58
C ASN A 146 3.89 0.36 -1.69
N ARG A 147 3.38 -0.01 -2.87
CA ARG A 147 4.20 -0.31 -4.04
C ARG A 147 4.99 0.93 -4.51
N GLU A 148 4.37 2.11 -4.56
CA GLU A 148 5.05 3.34 -4.99
C GLU A 148 6.14 3.73 -3.99
N VAL A 149 5.86 3.64 -2.68
CA VAL A 149 6.89 3.82 -1.64
C VAL A 149 8.04 2.84 -1.87
N GLU A 150 7.76 1.56 -2.10
CA GLU A 150 8.79 0.56 -2.35
C GLU A 150 9.61 0.86 -3.61
N LEU A 151 8.96 1.29 -4.71
CA LEU A 151 9.64 1.70 -5.94
C LEU A 151 10.57 2.89 -5.70
N GLN A 152 10.09 3.91 -4.98
CA GLN A 152 10.90 5.06 -4.59
C GLN A 152 12.10 4.64 -3.74
N CYS A 153 11.90 3.74 -2.78
CA CYS A 153 12.97 3.21 -1.95
C CYS A 153 14.03 2.48 -2.79
N ARG A 154 13.61 1.63 -3.73
CA ARG A 154 14.52 0.92 -4.64
C ARG A 154 15.28 1.88 -5.55
N ARG A 155 14.63 2.93 -6.07
CA ARG A 155 15.29 3.97 -6.88
C ARG A 155 16.35 4.71 -6.05
N LEU A 156 16.01 5.09 -4.82
CA LEU A 156 16.92 5.77 -3.91
C LEU A 156 18.12 4.89 -3.56
N GLN A 157 17.88 3.62 -3.22
CA GLN A 157 18.93 2.63 -2.98
C GLN A 157 19.83 2.47 -4.20
N SER A 158 19.27 2.24 -5.39
CA SER A 158 20.07 2.11 -6.62
C SER A 158 20.89 3.36 -6.94
N TYR A 159 20.39 4.55 -6.59
CA TYR A 159 21.09 5.80 -6.79
C TYR A 159 22.27 5.92 -5.83
N VAL A 160 22.02 5.66 -4.54
CA VAL A 160 23.05 5.67 -3.49
C VAL A 160 24.12 4.63 -3.80
N ASP A 161 23.75 3.40 -4.13
CA ASP A 161 24.68 2.34 -4.52
C ASP A 161 25.55 2.77 -5.71
N SER A 162 24.96 3.40 -6.73
CA SER A 162 25.71 3.90 -7.91
C SER A 162 26.68 5.06 -7.61
N VAL A 163 26.43 5.81 -6.53
CA VAL A 163 27.33 6.87 -6.05
C VAL A 163 28.43 6.24 -5.20
N LEU A 164 28.08 5.28 -4.35
CA LEU A 164 29.02 4.57 -3.48
C LEU A 164 30.01 3.74 -4.29
N ASP A 165 29.58 3.06 -5.36
CA ASP A 165 30.47 2.32 -6.26
C ASP A 165 31.55 3.22 -6.89
N LYS A 166 31.28 4.52 -7.05
CA LYS A 166 32.25 5.50 -7.55
C LYS A 166 33.19 6.02 -6.47
N LEU A 167 32.73 6.06 -5.21
CA LEU A 167 33.50 6.54 -4.07
C LEU A 167 34.40 5.45 -3.48
N CYS A 168 33.98 4.18 -3.48
CA CYS A 168 34.75 3.03 -2.97
C CYS A 168 36.04 2.72 -3.77
N ALA A 169 36.31 3.43 -4.86
CA ALA A 169 37.61 3.37 -5.52
C ALA A 169 38.74 3.98 -4.65
N GLU A 170 38.40 4.78 -3.63
CA GLU A 170 39.34 5.34 -2.65
C GLU A 170 39.07 4.79 -1.23
N GLU A 171 40.08 4.18 -0.63
CA GLU A 171 40.04 3.26 0.54
C GLU A 171 39.63 3.90 1.89
N ASN A 172 39.05 5.11 1.93
CA ASN A 172 39.07 5.94 3.16
C ASN A 172 37.71 6.45 3.69
N ASP A 173 36.55 6.02 3.17
CA ASP A 173 35.26 6.66 3.53
C ASP A 173 34.15 5.70 4.02
N ASP A 174 34.53 4.65 4.76
CA ASP A 174 33.61 3.66 5.37
C ASP A 174 32.55 4.29 6.30
N VAL A 175 32.91 5.38 7.00
CA VAL A 175 32.00 6.05 7.93
C VAL A 175 30.87 6.75 7.17
N LEU A 176 31.20 7.41 6.05
CA LEU A 176 30.22 8.09 5.21
C LEU A 176 29.29 7.09 4.52
N TYR A 177 29.84 5.96 4.07
CA TYR A 177 29.09 4.83 3.53
C TYR A 177 28.03 4.33 4.52
N VAL A 178 28.44 4.04 5.77
CA VAL A 178 27.52 3.54 6.80
C VAL A 178 26.47 4.58 7.14
N ALA A 179 26.83 5.87 7.24
CA ALA A 179 25.89 6.94 7.53
C ALA A 179 24.82 7.10 6.43
N LEU A 180 25.21 7.09 5.16
CA LEU A 180 24.29 7.15 4.01
C LEU A 180 23.35 5.95 4.00
N ARG A 181 23.88 4.73 4.18
CA ARG A 181 23.08 3.51 4.19
C ARG A 181 22.09 3.46 5.35
N LEU A 182 22.52 3.87 6.54
CA LEU A 182 21.63 3.98 7.70
C LEU A 182 20.54 5.01 7.48
N LYS A 183 20.87 6.17 6.90
CA LYS A 183 19.91 7.25 6.60
C LYS A 183 18.88 6.83 5.55
N VAL A 184 19.30 6.11 4.50
CA VAL A 184 18.36 5.48 3.55
C VAL A 184 17.44 4.51 4.30
N THR A 185 18.01 3.62 5.11
CA THR A 185 17.24 2.58 5.80
C THR A 185 16.22 3.19 6.77
N SER A 186 16.60 4.23 7.53
CA SER A 186 15.71 4.94 8.44
C SER A 186 14.63 5.73 7.69
N ALA A 187 14.96 6.33 6.55
CA ALA A 187 13.97 6.99 5.69
C ALA A 187 12.97 5.99 5.09
N VAL A 188 13.35 4.73 4.91
CA VAL A 188 12.47 3.68 4.37
C VAL A 188 11.56 3.10 5.46
N GLN A 189 12.06 2.99 6.69
CA GLN A 189 11.30 2.43 7.81
C GLN A 189 10.12 3.31 8.21
N GLY A 190 8.96 2.70 8.42
CA GLY A 190 7.75 3.38 8.91
C GLY A 190 6.90 4.08 7.85
N ARG A 191 7.35 4.16 6.59
CA ARG A 191 6.57 4.81 5.52
C ARG A 191 5.46 3.94 4.93
N ARG A 192 5.44 2.64 5.20
CA ARG A 192 4.43 1.71 4.65
C ARG A 192 3.12 1.78 5.44
N LEU A 193 2.01 1.69 4.73
CA LEU A 193 0.69 1.50 5.31
C LEU A 193 0.59 0.06 5.83
N CYS A 194 0.43 -0.09 7.14
CA CYS A 194 0.34 -1.39 7.79
C CYS A 194 -1.01 -1.61 8.47
N TRP A 195 -1.45 -2.87 8.51
CA TRP A 195 -2.58 -3.40 9.27
C TRP A 195 -2.37 -3.40 10.77
N ILE A 196 -3.50 -3.63 11.48
CA ILE A 196 -3.76 -4.31 12.78
C ILE A 196 -2.67 -5.16 13.46
N GLY A 197 -1.38 -4.89 13.33
CA GLY A 197 -0.31 -5.83 13.70
C GLY A 197 1.00 -5.65 12.95
N GLY A 198 1.16 -4.57 12.18
CA GLY A 198 2.43 -4.23 11.51
C GLY A 198 2.58 -4.82 10.10
N TRP A 199 1.71 -5.74 9.69
CA TRP A 199 1.73 -6.31 8.35
C TRP A 199 1.43 -5.24 7.28
N PRO A 200 2.26 -5.10 6.23
CA PRO A 200 2.02 -4.12 5.18
C PRO A 200 0.77 -4.50 4.37
N LEU A 201 -0.02 -3.49 3.99
CA LEU A 201 -1.15 -3.67 3.08
C LEU A 201 -0.65 -4.16 1.72
N SER A 202 -1.23 -5.24 1.18
CA SER A 202 -0.78 -5.84 -0.08
C SER A 202 -1.93 -6.02 -1.09
N PHE A 203 -1.63 -6.64 -2.22
CA PHE A 203 -2.66 -7.05 -3.19
C PHE A 203 -3.36 -8.36 -2.82
N VAL A 204 -2.89 -9.08 -1.81
CA VAL A 204 -3.47 -10.37 -1.39
C VAL A 204 -4.91 -10.19 -0.89
N GLU A 205 -5.14 -9.15 -0.09
CA GLU A 205 -6.42 -8.84 0.54
C GLU A 205 -7.53 -8.55 -0.47
N PRO A 206 -7.35 -7.64 -1.46
CA PRO A 206 -8.36 -7.43 -2.50
C PRO A 206 -8.54 -8.67 -3.39
N THR A 207 -7.48 -9.44 -3.65
CA THR A 207 -7.60 -10.69 -4.43
C THR A 207 -8.47 -11.72 -3.72
N ILE A 208 -8.29 -11.92 -2.40
CA ILE A 208 -9.13 -12.83 -1.62
C ILE A 208 -10.61 -12.43 -1.69
N LEU A 209 -10.92 -11.14 -1.56
CA LEU A 209 -12.29 -10.66 -1.66
C LEU A 209 -12.89 -10.95 -3.04
N VAL A 210 -12.17 -10.64 -4.12
CA VAL A 210 -12.63 -10.88 -5.50
C VAL A 210 -12.87 -12.36 -5.75
N LEU A 211 -11.96 -13.23 -5.30
CA LEU A 211 -12.11 -14.68 -5.43
C LEU A 211 -13.34 -15.20 -4.69
N LEU A 212 -13.55 -14.78 -3.44
CA LEU A 212 -14.72 -15.18 -2.67
C LEU A 212 -16.03 -14.73 -3.32
N VAL A 213 -16.06 -13.52 -3.89
CA VAL A 213 -17.23 -13.04 -4.63
C VAL A 213 -17.47 -13.84 -5.90
N GLY A 214 -16.42 -14.23 -6.62
CA GLY A 214 -16.54 -15.15 -7.76
C GLY A 214 -17.14 -16.50 -7.35
N VAL A 215 -16.71 -17.06 -6.21
CA VAL A 215 -17.26 -18.32 -5.67
C VAL A 215 -18.73 -18.16 -5.27
N VAL A 216 -19.10 -17.09 -4.57
CA VAL A 216 -20.50 -16.83 -4.20
C VAL A 216 -21.37 -16.59 -5.44
N GLY A 217 -20.88 -15.80 -6.40
CA GLY A 217 -21.60 -15.47 -7.63
C GLY A 217 -21.85 -16.69 -8.52
N THR A 218 -20.86 -17.57 -8.67
CA THR A 218 -21.03 -18.83 -9.41
C THR A 218 -22.04 -19.75 -8.73
N GLY A 219 -22.00 -19.88 -7.39
CA GLY A 219 -22.98 -20.65 -6.62
C GLY A 219 -24.43 -20.20 -6.82
N CYS A 220 -24.66 -18.88 -6.95
CA CYS A 220 -25.98 -18.34 -7.25
C CYS A 220 -26.47 -18.72 -8.66
N CYS A 221 -25.60 -18.73 -9.67
CA CYS A 221 -25.99 -18.99 -11.06
C CYS A 221 -26.36 -20.45 -11.35
N PHE A 222 -25.86 -21.41 -10.56
CA PHE A 222 -26.13 -22.84 -10.79
C PHE A 222 -27.44 -23.36 -10.16
N ASN A 223 -28.12 -22.55 -9.33
CA ASN A 223 -29.37 -22.93 -8.64
C ASN A 223 -30.63 -22.20 -9.16
N VAL A 224 -30.51 -21.44 -10.26
CA VAL A 224 -31.65 -20.86 -11.01
C VAL A 224 -31.94 -21.77 -12.20
#